data_AF-A0A529MMT4-F1
#
_entry.id   AF-A0A529MMT4-F1
#
_cell.length_a   1.000
_cell.length_b   1.000
_cell.length_c   1.000
_cell.angle_alpha   90.00
_cell.angle_beta   90.00
_cell.angle_gamma   90.00
#
_symmetry.space_group_name_H-M   'P 1'
#
loop_
_entity.id
_entity.type
_entity.pdbx_description
1 polymer ?
#
loop_
_entity_poly.entity_id
_entity_poly.type
_entity_poly.pdbx_seq_one_letter_code
_entity_poly.pdbx_strand_id
1 'polypeptide(L)'
;IWAAIYAATIASAFYFDSFLPLMLVGLPRLYGAWHHVMTGLLQHGGLADNVIDHRLNSRTVYMNPISRFIYWNMNYHVEHHMFPMVPYHALPRLHELIKHDLPAPTPSILAGYREMIPAFLRQ
;
A
#
# COMPACT_ATOMS: atom_id res chain seq x y z
N ILE A 1 -10.56 -24.49 8.61
CA ILE A 1 -11.04 -23.21 9.19
C ILE A 1 -11.50 -22.24 8.09
N TRP A 2 -10.64 -21.75 7.19
CA TRP A 2 -11.04 -20.80 6.14
C TRP A 2 -12.18 -21.25 5.23
N ALA A 3 -12.12 -22.49 4.72
CA ALA A 3 -13.22 -23.06 3.92
C ALA A 3 -14.56 -23.07 4.69
N ALA A 4 -14.53 -23.33 5.99
CA ALA A 4 -15.72 -23.30 6.83
C ALA A 4 -16.28 -21.88 7.01
N ILE A 5 -15.40 -20.87 7.16
CA ILE A 5 -15.80 -19.46 7.23
C ILE A 5 -16.49 -19.03 5.93
N TYR A 6 -15.92 -19.38 4.77
CA TYR A 6 -16.53 -19.05 3.48
C TYR A 6 -17.85 -19.78 3.26
N ALA A 7 -17.93 -21.08 3.59
CA ALA A 7 -19.16 -21.83 3.49
C ALA A 7 -20.26 -21.24 4.39
N ALA A 8 -19.94 -20.88 5.64
CA ALA A 8 -20.88 -20.24 6.56
C ALA A 8 -21.34 -18.86 6.04
N THR A 9 -20.43 -18.07 5.47
CA THR A 9 -20.76 -16.76 4.88
C THR A 9 -21.73 -16.92 3.71
N ILE A 10 -21.47 -17.85 2.80
CA ILE A 10 -22.34 -18.13 1.64
C ILE A 10 -23.71 -18.63 2.13
N ALA A 11 -23.74 -19.56 3.07
CA ALA A 11 -24.99 -20.06 3.65
C ALA A 11 -25.81 -18.94 4.30
N SER A 12 -25.15 -18.02 5.03
CA SER A 12 -25.83 -16.88 5.63
C SER A 12 -26.40 -15.91 4.59
N ALA A 13 -25.72 -15.72 3.46
CA ALA A 13 -26.22 -14.89 2.37
C ALA A 13 -27.54 -15.44 1.79
N PHE A 14 -27.62 -16.77 1.62
CA PHE A 14 -28.87 -17.42 1.21
C PHE A 14 -29.94 -17.39 2.31
N TYR A 15 -29.57 -17.63 3.57
CA TYR A 15 -30.51 -17.63 4.70
C TYR A 15 -31.19 -16.26 4.90
N PHE A 16 -30.42 -15.18 4.77
CA PHE A 16 -30.93 -13.81 4.91
C PHE A 16 -31.46 -13.21 3.60
N ASP A 17 -31.42 -13.96 2.49
CA ASP A 17 -31.72 -13.47 1.13
C ASP A 17 -31.03 -12.12 0.84
N SER A 18 -29.74 -12.03 1.20
CA SER A 18 -28.99 -10.78 1.18
C SER A 18 -27.52 -11.02 0.83
N PHE A 19 -26.96 -10.16 -0.02
CA PHE A 19 -25.53 -10.20 -0.36
C PHE A 19 -24.65 -9.56 0.73
N LEU A 20 -25.23 -8.95 1.78
CA LEU A 20 -24.49 -8.24 2.83
C LEU A 20 -23.44 -9.09 3.55
N PRO A 21 -23.67 -10.38 3.90
CA PRO A 21 -22.63 -11.20 4.50
C PRO A 21 -21.37 -11.31 3.64
N LEU A 22 -21.52 -11.39 2.32
CA LEU A 22 -20.39 -11.41 1.37
C LEU A 22 -19.66 -10.07 1.32
N MET A 23 -20.37 -8.96 1.49
CA MET A 23 -19.76 -7.62 1.57
C MET A 23 -18.95 -7.39 2.84
N LEU A 24 -19.23 -8.14 3.90
CA LEU A 24 -18.48 -8.08 5.16
C LEU A 24 -17.33 -9.10 5.18
N VAL A 25 -17.50 -10.26 4.53
CA VAL A 25 -16.52 -11.36 4.54
C VAL A 25 -16.18 -11.81 3.12
N GLY A 26 -14.90 -11.74 2.77
CA GLY A 26 -14.36 -12.17 1.48
C GLY A 26 -14.27 -11.04 0.46
N LEU A 27 -15.40 -10.44 0.07
CA LEU A 27 -15.40 -9.40 -0.99
C LEU A 27 -14.57 -8.15 -0.66
N PRO A 28 -14.48 -7.65 0.61
CA PRO A 28 -13.55 -6.56 0.95
C PRO A 28 -12.12 -6.80 0.51
N ARG A 29 -11.67 -8.06 0.49
CA ARG A 29 -10.34 -8.41 0.04
C ARG A 29 -10.20 -8.27 -1.48
N LEU A 30 -11.25 -8.54 -2.25
CA LEU A 30 -11.22 -8.41 -3.71
C LEU A 30 -11.20 -6.94 -4.14
N TYR A 31 -12.12 -6.12 -3.62
CA TYR A 31 -12.22 -4.72 -4.05
C TYR A 31 -11.32 -3.75 -3.27
N GLY A 32 -10.84 -4.13 -2.09
CA GLY A 32 -10.03 -3.26 -1.22
C GLY A 32 -8.55 -3.64 -1.16
N ALA A 33 -8.19 -4.93 -1.22
CA ALA A 33 -6.80 -5.33 -0.99
C ALA A 33 -5.87 -5.03 -2.18
N TRP A 34 -6.40 -4.84 -3.39
CA TRP A 34 -5.56 -4.55 -4.57
C TRP A 34 -4.72 -3.29 -4.37
N HIS A 35 -5.28 -2.23 -3.75
CA HIS A 35 -4.56 -0.99 -3.53
C HIS A 35 -3.45 -1.15 -2.48
N HIS A 36 -3.72 -1.93 -1.42
CA HIS A 36 -2.73 -2.29 -0.41
C HIS A 36 -1.57 -3.08 -1.03
N VAL A 37 -1.87 -4.08 -1.86
CA VAL A 37 -0.83 -4.88 -2.55
C VAL A 37 -0.04 -4.01 -3.53
N MET A 38 -0.71 -3.18 -4.33
CA MET A 38 -0.06 -2.27 -5.26
C MET A 38 0.92 -1.33 -4.55
N THR A 39 0.48 -0.67 -3.48
CA THR A 39 1.31 0.29 -2.75
C THR A 39 2.48 -0.38 -2.05
N GLY A 40 2.26 -1.52 -1.37
CA GLY A 40 3.35 -2.29 -0.76
C GLY A 40 4.43 -2.70 -1.77
N LEU A 41 4.02 -3.18 -2.94
CA LEU A 41 4.93 -3.53 -4.03
C LEU A 41 5.72 -2.31 -4.55
N LEU A 42 5.05 -1.20 -4.84
CA LEU A 42 5.71 0.00 -5.35
C LEU A 42 6.67 0.64 -4.33
N GLN A 43 6.38 0.51 -3.05
CA GLN A 43 7.10 1.20 -1.98
C GLN A 43 8.27 0.38 -1.41
N HIS A 44 8.23 -0.95 -1.51
CA HIS A 44 9.28 -1.83 -0.99
C HIS A 44 9.89 -2.77 -2.03
N GLY A 45 9.18 -3.07 -3.11
CA GLY A 45 9.61 -4.04 -4.10
C GLY A 45 10.92 -3.65 -4.78
N GLY A 46 11.85 -4.60 -4.84
CA GLY A 46 13.17 -4.41 -5.45
C GLY A 46 14.13 -3.52 -4.65
N LEU A 47 13.79 -3.17 -3.41
CA LEU A 47 14.66 -2.43 -2.49
C LEU A 47 15.43 -3.39 -1.56
N ALA A 48 16.36 -2.86 -0.77
CA ALA A 48 17.20 -3.68 0.08
C ALA A 48 16.42 -4.31 1.23
N ASP A 49 16.60 -5.62 1.42
CA ASP A 49 16.07 -6.36 2.57
C ASP A 49 17.04 -6.33 3.76
N ASN A 50 16.51 -6.47 4.98
CA ASN A 50 17.28 -6.60 6.23
C ASN A 50 18.26 -5.44 6.52
N VAL A 51 17.94 -4.23 6.05
CA VAL A 51 18.68 -3.01 6.38
C VAL A 51 17.84 -2.12 7.31
N ILE A 52 18.50 -1.51 8.31
CA ILE A 52 17.85 -0.64 9.30
C ILE A 52 17.51 0.73 8.69
N ASP A 53 18.30 1.19 7.73
CA ASP A 53 18.06 2.48 7.09
C ASP A 53 16.85 2.41 6.14
N HIS A 54 15.76 3.04 6.56
CA HIS A 54 14.51 3.06 5.80
C HIS A 54 14.61 3.76 4.45
N ARG A 55 15.62 4.60 4.23
CA ARG A 55 15.87 5.23 2.93
C ARG A 55 16.33 4.21 1.88
N LEU A 56 16.78 3.03 2.30
CA LEU A 56 17.26 1.96 1.42
C LEU A 56 16.23 0.84 1.22
N ASN A 57 15.29 0.67 2.15
CA ASN A 57 14.29 -0.40 2.13
C ASN A 57 12.88 0.09 1.78
N SER A 58 12.65 1.39 1.70
CA SER A 58 11.35 2.00 1.40
C SER A 58 11.50 3.16 0.42
N ARG A 59 10.40 3.52 -0.23
CA ARG A 59 10.36 4.57 -1.26
C ARG A 59 9.09 5.39 -1.21
N THR A 60 9.25 6.69 -1.49
CA THR A 60 8.16 7.61 -1.76
C THR A 60 7.83 7.61 -3.25
N VAL A 61 6.56 7.39 -3.56
CA VAL A 61 6.04 7.40 -4.93
C VAL A 61 5.01 8.52 -5.03
N TYR A 62 5.16 9.42 -5.98
CA TYR A 62 4.09 10.37 -6.28
C TYR A 62 2.95 9.65 -6.97
N MET A 63 1.76 9.78 -6.39
CA MET A 63 0.55 9.13 -6.88
C MET A 63 -0.49 10.18 -7.28
N ASN A 64 -1.40 9.77 -8.14
CA ASN A 64 -2.53 10.61 -8.56
C ASN A 64 -3.45 10.93 -7.35
N PRO A 65 -4.30 11.97 -7.43
CA PRO A 65 -5.16 12.38 -6.32
C PRO A 65 -6.08 11.28 -5.79
N ILE A 66 -6.56 10.36 -6.62
CA ILE A 66 -7.45 9.26 -6.22
C ILE A 66 -6.69 8.29 -5.32
N SER A 67 -5.51 7.82 -5.74
CA SER A 67 -4.68 6.93 -4.92
C SER A 67 -4.22 7.62 -3.63
N ARG A 68 -3.89 8.92 -3.69
CA ARG A 68 -3.55 9.70 -2.49
C ARG A 68 -4.72 9.82 -1.50
N PHE A 69 -5.95 9.94 -2.01
CA PHE A 69 -7.15 9.94 -1.19
C PHE A 69 -7.39 8.58 -0.55
N ILE A 70 -7.40 7.49 -1.34
CA ILE A 70 -7.61 6.12 -0.85
C ILE A 70 -6.54 5.73 0.18
N TYR A 71 -5.31 6.15 -0.05
CA TYR A 71 -4.15 5.79 0.76
C TYR A 71 -3.76 6.85 1.79
N TRP A 72 -4.59 7.89 1.95
CA TRP A 72 -4.39 8.94 2.95
C TRP A 72 -3.00 9.61 2.92
N ASN A 73 -2.43 9.87 1.75
CA ASN A 73 -1.06 10.36 1.58
C ASN A 73 0.05 9.43 2.14
N MET A 74 -0.22 8.15 2.41
CA MET A 74 0.82 7.16 2.74
C MET A 74 1.76 6.84 1.58
N ASN A 75 1.58 7.51 0.43
CA ASN A 75 2.53 7.48 -0.67
C ASN A 75 3.88 8.14 -0.29
N TYR A 76 3.91 9.00 0.73
CA TYR A 76 5.10 9.50 1.43
C TYR A 76 5.59 8.44 2.44
N HIS A 77 6.15 7.36 1.90
CA HIS A 77 6.40 6.15 2.68
C HIS A 77 7.70 6.18 3.47
N VAL A 78 8.77 6.73 2.88
CA VAL A 78 10.05 6.82 3.59
C VAL A 78 9.89 7.73 4.79
N GLU A 79 9.12 8.80 4.63
CA GLU A 79 8.75 9.74 5.69
C GLU A 79 7.99 9.02 6.81
N HIS A 80 7.01 8.18 6.45
CA HIS A 80 6.27 7.37 7.43
C HIS A 80 7.19 6.41 8.19
N HIS A 81 8.10 5.70 7.51
CA HIS A 81 9.03 4.80 8.18
C HIS A 81 10.03 5.52 9.07
N MET A 82 10.52 6.69 8.66
CA MET A 82 11.44 7.49 9.48
C MET A 82 10.75 8.16 10.66
N PHE A 83 9.48 8.55 10.52
CA PHE A 83 8.71 9.27 11.54
C PHE A 83 7.28 8.71 11.66
N PRO A 84 7.10 7.48 12.15
CA PRO A 84 5.81 6.77 12.13
C PRO A 84 4.74 7.41 13.02
N MET A 85 5.16 8.27 13.95
CA MET A 85 4.27 9.03 14.83
C MET A 85 3.65 10.26 14.15
N VAL A 86 4.12 10.66 12.97
CA VAL A 86 3.55 11.78 12.22
C VAL A 86 2.27 11.32 11.52
N PRO A 87 1.12 11.99 11.74
CA PRO A 87 -0.13 11.57 11.13
C PRO A 87 -0.09 11.77 9.61
N TYR A 88 -0.78 10.89 8.91
CA TYR A 88 -0.76 10.80 7.45
C TYR A 88 -1.09 12.11 6.72
N HIS A 89 -1.97 12.95 7.30
CA HIS A 89 -2.34 14.25 6.73
C HIS A 89 -1.21 15.29 6.80
N ALA A 90 -0.23 15.10 7.68
CA ALA A 90 0.92 15.98 7.86
C ALA A 90 2.15 15.51 7.07
N LEU A 91 2.14 14.30 6.50
CA LEU A 91 3.27 13.80 5.72
C LEU A 91 3.65 14.62 4.50
N PRO A 92 2.73 15.25 3.74
CA PRO A 92 3.14 16.15 2.66
C PRO A 92 4.00 17.31 3.17
N ARG A 93 3.71 17.83 4.37
CA ARG A 93 4.51 18.88 5.00
C ARG A 93 5.85 18.33 5.49
N LEU A 94 5.86 17.15 6.10
CA LEU A 94 7.10 16.49 6.52
C LEU A 94 8.02 16.24 5.32
N HIS A 95 7.47 15.74 4.22
CA HIS A 95 8.18 15.52 2.96
C HIS A 95 8.96 16.78 2.56
N GLU A 96 8.30 17.93 2.45
CA GLU A 96 8.98 19.17 2.09
C GLU A 96 10.10 19.58 3.07
N LEU A 97 9.92 19.30 4.37
CA LEU A 97 10.92 19.64 5.39
C LEU A 97 12.18 18.78 5.31
N ILE A 98 12.04 17.49 4.99
CA ILE A 98 13.15 16.52 5.06
C ILE A 98 13.58 15.99 3.69
N LYS A 99 12.95 16.41 2.59
CA LYS A 99 13.21 15.91 1.22
C LYS A 99 14.68 15.90 0.83
N HIS A 100 15.46 16.84 1.35
CA HIS A 100 16.90 16.95 1.10
C HIS A 100 17.71 15.78 1.68
N ASP A 101 17.19 15.09 2.71
CA ASP A 101 17.79 13.93 3.36
C ASP A 101 17.25 12.59 2.81
N LEU A 102 16.34 12.64 1.83
CA LEU A 102 15.67 11.47 1.26
C LEU A 102 16.17 11.16 -0.16
N PRO A 103 16.07 9.88 -0.60
CA PRO A 103 16.19 9.55 -2.02
C PRO A 103 15.17 10.31 -2.87
N ALA A 104 15.50 10.54 -4.14
CA ALA A 104 14.59 11.18 -5.07
C ALA A 104 13.27 10.38 -5.17
N PRO A 105 12.10 11.01 -4.96
CA PRO A 105 10.82 10.33 -5.09
C PRO A 105 10.60 9.79 -6.50
N THR A 106 10.00 8.61 -6.59
CA THR A 106 9.57 8.08 -7.89
C THR A 106 8.40 8.93 -8.41
N PRO A 107 8.47 9.43 -9.66
CA PRO A 107 7.59 10.51 -10.11
C PRO A 107 6.15 10.07 -10.41
N SER A 108 5.88 8.77 -10.51
CA SER A 108 4.54 8.24 -10.77
C SER A 108 4.44 6.75 -10.42
N ILE A 109 3.21 6.24 -10.30
CA ILE A 109 2.91 4.80 -10.20
C ILE A 109 3.56 4.02 -11.35
N LEU A 110 3.45 4.52 -12.59
CA LEU A 110 4.03 3.87 -13.76
C LEU A 110 5.56 3.80 -13.69
N ALA A 111 6.20 4.89 -13.25
CA ALA A 111 7.65 4.89 -13.03
C ALA A 111 8.05 3.88 -11.95
N GLY A 112 7.26 3.75 -10.88
CA GLY A 112 7.51 2.76 -9.83
C GLY A 112 7.44 1.33 -10.35
N TYR A 113 6.46 0.99 -11.19
CA TYR A 113 6.41 -0.32 -11.83
C TYR A 113 7.62 -0.56 -12.76
N ARG A 114 8.03 0.45 -13.54
CA ARG A 114 9.19 0.35 -14.43
C ARG A 114 10.50 0.12 -13.68
N GLU A 115 10.59 0.57 -12.44
CA GLU A 115 11.76 0.34 -11.59
C GLU A 115 11.67 -0.99 -10.84
N MET A 116 10.52 -1.28 -10.24
CA MET A 116 10.29 -2.45 -9.39
C MET A 116 10.27 -3.77 -10.18
N ILE A 117 9.58 -3.84 -11.33
CA ILE A 117 9.42 -5.10 -12.09
C ILE A 117 10.78 -5.66 -12.52
N PRO A 118 11.69 -4.89 -13.16
CA PRO A 118 12.99 -5.43 -13.55
C PRO A 118 13.87 -5.81 -12.36
N ALA A 119 13.79 -5.10 -11.24
CA ALA A 119 14.51 -5.45 -10.02
C ALA A 119 14.04 -6.80 -9.46
N PHE A 120 12.72 -7.00 -9.40
CA PHE A 120 12.11 -8.26 -8.95
C PHE A 120 12.45 -9.44 -9.85
N LEU A 121 12.49 -9.25 -11.17
CA LEU A 121 12.84 -10.32 -12.12
C LEU A 121 14.31 -10.74 -12.10
N ARG A 122 15.18 -9.98 -11.42
CA ARG A 122 16.63 -10.26 -11.30
C ARG A 122 17.01 -10.89 -9.96
N GLN A 123 16.08 -10.96 -9.01
CA GLN A 123 16.23 -11.68 -7.73
C GLN A 123 15.97 -13.17 -7.93
#